data_AF-A0A232EGM3-F1
#
_entry.id   AF-A0A232EGM3-F1
#
_cell.length_a   1.000
_cell.length_b   1.000
_cell.length_c   1.000
_cell.angle_alpha   90.00
_cell.angle_beta   90.00
_cell.angle_gamma   90.00
#
_symmetry.space_group_name_H-M   'P 1'
#
loop_
_entity.id
_entity.type
_entity.pdbx_description
1 polymer ?
#
loop_
_entity_poly.entity_id
_entity_poly.type
_entity_poly.pdbx_seq_one_letter_code
_entity_poly.pdbx_strand_id
1 'polypeptide(L)'
;MLHLFYVKSEGDSEDDLKRQGSFRKLLPVNSNGDSQLSTAVKMIDRPNTSQNIWFGVQFIRQGIYQGGVFRFTITLPQNFPDGKCPNVVFQTKVFHPLINYTTGELNTAWGFPEWKRSNRIWQLVQYISKIFTKLDTKMISVNDEALLLLETDFENFKEQAKKCVKDSLSVVYDPPATDDPHYITFSPYDSELHDPVKQEIYKPKDDNENKPTGYSWVQPGSLQPFSKPEAR
;
A
#
# COMPACT_ATOMS: atom_id res chain seq x y z
N MET A 1 3.06 3.30 19.13
CA MET A 1 3.86 3.16 17.91
C MET A 1 3.78 1.69 17.50
N LEU A 2 2.93 1.36 16.52
CA LEU A 2 2.89 0.00 15.96
C LEU A 2 3.72 0.03 14.67
N HIS A 3 4.83 -0.70 14.68
CA HIS A 3 5.63 -1.01 13.50
C HIS A 3 5.04 -2.26 12.84
N LEU A 4 4.70 -2.18 11.56
CA LEU A 4 4.37 -3.37 10.77
C LEU A 4 5.66 -4.12 10.48
N PHE A 5 5.70 -5.39 10.85
CA PHE A 5 6.72 -6.32 10.39
C PHE A 5 6.10 -7.15 9.26
N TYR A 6 6.65 -7.03 8.05
CA TYR A 6 6.39 -7.97 6.97
C TYR A 6 7.38 -9.12 7.14
N VAL A 7 6.91 -10.28 7.61
CA VAL A 7 7.71 -11.50 7.65
C VAL A 7 7.34 -12.31 6.41
N LYS A 8 8.30 -12.46 5.50
CA LYS A 8 8.20 -13.36 4.34
C LYS A 8 8.36 -14.79 4.87
N SER A 9 7.39 -15.67 4.64
CA SER A 9 7.56 -17.10 4.94
C SER A 9 8.52 -17.72 3.92
N GLU A 10 9.63 -18.29 4.40
CA GLU A 10 10.50 -19.16 3.60
C GLU A 10 10.18 -20.63 3.88
N GLY A 11 9.91 -21.35 2.80
CA GLY A 11 9.85 -22.81 2.62
C GLY A 11 9.74 -23.00 1.10
N ASP A 12 10.59 -23.71 0.38
CA ASP A 12 11.38 -24.90 0.71
C ASP A 12 12.79 -24.85 0.08
N SER A 13 13.71 -25.56 0.72
CA SER A 13 15.09 -25.81 0.34
C SER A 13 15.23 -26.84 -0.79
N GLU A 14 16.01 -26.53 -1.82
CA GLU A 14 16.94 -27.48 -2.45
C GLU A 14 18.22 -26.72 -2.88
N ASP A 15 19.29 -26.98 -2.13
CA ASP A 15 20.68 -26.67 -2.49
C ASP A 15 21.15 -27.64 -3.58
N ASP A 16 21.65 -27.14 -4.71
CA ASP A 16 23.07 -27.31 -5.09
C ASP A 16 23.32 -26.72 -6.49
N LEU A 17 24.26 -25.76 -6.58
CA LEU A 17 25.37 -25.74 -7.54
C LEU A 17 26.03 -24.35 -7.57
N LYS A 18 27.03 -24.24 -6.71
CA LYS A 18 28.30 -23.51 -6.81
C LYS A 18 28.47 -22.60 -8.05
N ARG A 19 28.63 -21.31 -7.76
CA ARG A 19 29.33 -20.35 -8.62
C ARG A 19 30.77 -20.79 -8.84
N GLN A 20 31.15 -21.11 -10.08
CA GLN A 20 32.48 -20.86 -10.63
C GLN A 20 32.40 -20.66 -12.15
N GLY A 21 33.14 -19.68 -12.67
CA GLY A 21 33.44 -19.57 -14.10
C GLY A 21 32.91 -18.32 -14.79
N SER A 22 33.84 -17.41 -15.08
CA SER A 22 33.69 -16.28 -16.00
C SER A 22 33.16 -16.75 -17.37
N PHE A 23 31.97 -16.28 -17.75
CA PHE A 23 31.46 -16.47 -19.12
C PHE A 23 31.81 -15.25 -19.98
N ARG A 24 32.97 -15.31 -20.66
CA ARG A 24 33.14 -14.59 -21.94
C ARG A 24 32.49 -15.43 -23.02
N LYS A 25 31.27 -15.09 -23.42
CA LYS A 25 30.61 -15.74 -24.55
C LYS A 25 31.18 -15.16 -25.85
N LEU A 26 31.95 -15.97 -26.56
CA LEU A 26 32.33 -15.70 -27.95
C LEU A 26 31.07 -15.86 -28.82
N LEU A 27 30.71 -14.81 -29.55
CA LEU A 27 29.68 -14.86 -30.57
C LEU A 27 30.29 -15.42 -31.87
N PRO A 28 29.57 -16.22 -32.67
CA PRO A 28 29.98 -16.47 -34.04
C PRO A 28 29.84 -15.16 -34.83
N VAL A 29 30.90 -14.80 -35.56
CA VAL A 29 30.89 -13.70 -36.52
C VAL A 29 30.05 -14.16 -37.71
N ASN A 30 28.92 -13.50 -37.95
CA ASN A 30 28.22 -13.62 -39.22
C ASN A 30 28.29 -12.28 -39.95
N SER A 31 29.00 -12.29 -41.08
CA SER A 31 29.12 -11.19 -42.02
C SER A 31 27.81 -11.06 -42.78
N ASN A 32 26.98 -10.10 -42.37
CA ASN A 32 26.14 -9.24 -43.20
C ASN A 32 25.26 -8.41 -42.26
N GLY A 33 25.40 -7.10 -42.35
CA GLY A 33 24.74 -6.15 -41.46
C GLY A 33 23.22 -6.18 -41.66
N ASP A 34 22.50 -6.54 -40.60
CA ASP A 34 21.18 -6.04 -40.24
C ASP A 34 20.93 -6.38 -38.76
N SER A 35 20.60 -5.37 -37.94
CA SER A 35 20.45 -5.54 -36.49
C SER A 35 19.11 -6.20 -36.14
N GLN A 36 19.12 -7.50 -35.84
CA GLN A 36 18.00 -8.15 -35.16
C GLN A 36 18.23 -8.14 -33.65
N LEU A 37 17.74 -7.09 -32.98
CA LEU A 37 17.48 -7.13 -31.54
C LEU A 37 16.32 -8.10 -31.29
N SER A 38 16.61 -9.41 -31.18
CA SER A 38 15.64 -10.34 -30.62
C SER A 38 15.61 -10.13 -29.11
N THR A 39 14.74 -9.24 -28.66
CA THR A 39 14.39 -9.09 -27.25
C THR A 39 13.82 -10.42 -26.76
N ALA A 40 14.64 -11.23 -26.10
CA ALA A 40 14.18 -12.39 -25.37
C ALA A 40 13.45 -11.91 -24.11
N VAL A 41 12.19 -11.50 -24.27
CA VAL A 41 11.25 -11.33 -23.16
C VAL A 41 10.90 -12.74 -22.68
N LYS A 42 11.54 -13.19 -21.61
CA LYS A 42 11.09 -14.36 -20.89
C LYS A 42 9.81 -13.95 -20.15
N MET A 43 8.66 -14.19 -20.77
CA MET A 43 7.35 -14.05 -20.14
C MET A 43 7.32 -15.02 -18.97
N ILE A 44 7.61 -14.55 -17.77
CA ILE A 44 7.14 -15.23 -16.57
C ILE A 44 5.63 -15.10 -16.65
N ASP A 45 4.93 -16.21 -16.83
CA ASP A 45 3.48 -16.27 -16.66
C ASP A 45 3.20 -15.79 -15.24
N ARG A 46 2.92 -14.49 -15.10
CA ARG A 46 2.47 -13.93 -13.85
C ARG A 46 1.07 -14.49 -13.70
N PRO A 47 0.77 -15.30 -12.67
CA PRO A 47 -0.60 -15.71 -12.43
C PRO A 47 -1.46 -14.45 -12.48
N ASN A 48 -2.62 -14.55 -13.11
CA ASN A 48 -3.57 -13.45 -13.34
C ASN A 48 -4.16 -12.97 -12.00
N THR A 49 -3.30 -12.45 -11.12
CA THR A 49 -3.66 -11.66 -9.95
C THR A 49 -4.19 -10.36 -10.51
N SER A 50 -5.44 -10.06 -10.21
CA SER A 50 -6.18 -8.89 -10.66
C SER A 50 -5.35 -7.62 -10.43
N GLN A 51 -4.58 -7.16 -11.43
CA GLN A 51 -3.70 -5.98 -11.35
C GLN A 51 -4.46 -4.69 -10.98
N ASN A 52 -5.78 -4.77 -11.03
CA ASN A 52 -6.74 -3.72 -10.73
C ASN A 52 -7.22 -3.71 -9.26
N ILE A 53 -6.75 -4.62 -8.40
CA ILE A 53 -7.19 -4.72 -7.00
C ILE A 53 -6.02 -4.43 -6.07
N TRP A 54 -6.14 -3.41 -5.22
CA TRP A 54 -5.10 -3.02 -4.28
C TRP A 54 -5.63 -3.14 -2.85
N PHE A 55 -4.91 -3.87 -2.00
CA PHE A 55 -5.25 -4.03 -0.59
C PHE A 55 -4.61 -2.92 0.24
N GLY A 56 -5.38 -2.35 1.17
CA GLY A 56 -4.92 -1.29 2.05
C GLY A 56 -5.36 -1.52 3.49
N VAL A 57 -4.57 -0.99 4.42
CA VAL A 57 -4.91 -0.98 5.84
C VAL A 57 -4.71 0.43 6.38
N GLN A 58 -5.76 0.99 6.97
CA GLN A 58 -5.74 2.32 7.57
C GLN A 58 -5.61 2.19 9.09
N PHE A 59 -4.48 2.65 9.62
CA PHE A 59 -4.26 2.81 11.06
C PHE A 59 -4.64 4.23 11.47
N ILE A 60 -5.64 4.37 12.35
CA ILE A 60 -6.09 5.69 12.81
C ILE A 60 -5.33 6.09 14.06
N ARG A 61 -4.64 7.22 14.00
CA ARG A 61 -3.78 7.71 15.09
C ARG A 61 -4.45 8.77 15.98
N GLN A 62 -5.51 9.42 15.52
CA GLN A 62 -6.17 10.53 16.21
C GLN A 62 -7.65 10.60 15.84
N GLY A 63 -8.42 11.38 16.61
CA GLY A 63 -9.86 11.53 16.42
C GLY A 63 -10.66 10.40 17.06
N ILE A 64 -11.97 10.37 16.81
CA ILE A 64 -12.88 9.43 17.49
C ILE A 64 -12.67 7.97 17.09
N TYR A 65 -12.06 7.71 15.94
CA TYR A 65 -11.70 6.35 15.47
C TYR A 65 -10.27 5.95 15.86
N GLN A 66 -9.59 6.72 16.71
CA GLN A 66 -8.22 6.45 17.14
C GLN A 66 -8.06 5.02 17.67
N GLY A 67 -7.00 4.35 17.21
CA GLY A 67 -6.70 2.96 17.53
C GLY A 67 -7.32 1.95 16.56
N GLY A 68 -8.23 2.37 15.68
CA GLY A 68 -8.82 1.50 14.67
C GLY A 68 -7.81 1.02 13.62
N VAL A 69 -8.02 -0.21 13.14
CA VAL A 69 -7.24 -0.88 12.09
C VAL A 69 -8.20 -1.33 11.00
N PHE A 70 -8.48 -0.44 10.05
CA PHE A 70 -9.50 -0.68 9.03
C PHE A 70 -8.87 -1.20 7.74
N ARG A 71 -9.17 -2.45 7.38
CA ARG A 71 -8.79 -3.01 6.08
C ARG A 71 -9.76 -2.52 5.00
N PHE A 72 -9.25 -2.19 3.83
CA PHE A 72 -10.03 -1.80 2.67
C PHE A 72 -9.40 -2.32 1.38
N THR A 73 -10.20 -2.37 0.33
CA THR A 73 -9.79 -2.75 -1.01
C THR A 73 -10.09 -1.60 -1.96
N ILE A 74 -9.11 -1.24 -2.80
CA ILE A 74 -9.30 -0.32 -3.92
C ILE A 74 -9.41 -1.13 -5.21
N THR A 75 -10.49 -0.95 -5.95
CA THR A 75 -10.69 -1.58 -7.26
C THR A 75 -10.62 -0.51 -8.36
N LEU A 76 -9.59 -0.60 -9.19
CA LEU A 76 -9.37 0.23 -10.36
C LEU A 76 -10.37 -0.17 -11.47
N PRO A 77 -10.99 0.80 -12.16
CA PRO A 77 -11.79 0.51 -13.35
C PRO A 77 -10.95 -0.11 -14.47
N GLN A 78 -11.56 -0.91 -15.34
CA GLN A 78 -10.87 -1.54 -16.47
C GLN A 78 -10.23 -0.55 -17.43
N ASN A 79 -10.80 0.65 -17.56
CA ASN A 79 -10.30 1.72 -18.42
C ASN A 79 -9.44 2.75 -17.65
N PHE A 80 -8.95 2.44 -16.45
CA PHE A 80 -8.08 3.35 -15.70
C PHE A 80 -6.82 3.71 -16.52
N PRO A 81 -6.41 4.99 -16.58
CA PRO A 81 -6.89 6.14 -15.80
C PRO A 81 -8.08 6.91 -16.41
N ASP A 82 -8.59 6.50 -17.56
CA ASP A 82 -9.65 7.19 -18.33
C ASP A 82 -11.07 6.89 -17.86
N GLY A 83 -11.23 6.49 -16.59
CA GLY A 83 -12.47 5.99 -16.01
C GLY A 83 -13.00 6.81 -14.83
N LYS A 84 -13.97 6.21 -14.13
CA LYS A 84 -14.49 6.74 -12.87
C LYS A 84 -13.44 6.67 -11.76
N CYS A 85 -13.74 7.30 -10.63
CA CYS A 85 -12.97 7.14 -9.41
C CYS A 85 -12.87 5.64 -9.05
N PRO A 86 -11.68 5.12 -8.67
CA PRO A 86 -11.56 3.77 -8.14
C PRO A 86 -12.51 3.52 -6.98
N ASN A 87 -13.13 2.35 -6.96
CA ASN A 87 -14.03 1.97 -5.88
C ASN A 87 -13.22 1.63 -4.62
N VAL A 88 -13.69 2.01 -3.44
CA VAL A 88 -13.06 1.71 -2.16
C VAL A 88 -14.07 1.04 -1.25
N VAL A 89 -13.76 -0.18 -0.80
CA VAL A 89 -14.65 -0.98 0.04
C VAL A 89 -13.93 -1.37 1.32
N PHE A 90 -14.49 -1.00 2.47
CA PHE A 90 -14.03 -1.43 3.79
C PHE A 90 -14.51 -2.84 4.10
N GLN A 91 -13.63 -3.66 4.66
CA GLN A 91 -13.93 -5.06 4.95
C GLN A 91 -14.73 -5.21 6.26
N THR A 92 -14.43 -4.38 7.26
CA THR A 92 -15.17 -4.30 8.51
C THR A 92 -16.21 -3.20 8.44
N LYS A 93 -17.33 -3.36 9.15
CA LYS A 93 -18.36 -2.32 9.22
C LYS A 93 -17.82 -1.05 9.88
N VAL A 94 -17.95 0.08 9.19
CA VAL A 94 -17.54 1.40 9.68
C VAL A 94 -18.76 2.30 9.71
N PHE A 95 -19.15 2.73 10.91
CA PHE A 95 -20.21 3.69 11.11
C PHE A 95 -19.67 5.09 10.84
N HIS A 96 -19.90 5.61 9.63
CA HIS A 96 -19.38 6.90 9.16
C HIS A 96 -20.31 7.46 8.06
N PRO A 97 -20.57 8.79 7.98
CA PRO A 97 -21.51 9.36 6.99
C PRO A 97 -21.16 9.00 5.53
N LEU A 98 -19.87 9.01 5.19
CA LEU A 98 -19.40 8.67 3.83
C LEU A 98 -19.27 7.17 3.53
N ILE A 99 -19.53 6.26 4.49
CA ILE A 99 -19.34 4.82 4.25
C ILE A 99 -20.70 4.13 4.38
N ASN A 100 -21.09 3.41 3.33
CA ASN A 100 -22.29 2.59 3.36
C ASN A 100 -22.13 1.50 4.43
N TYR A 101 -23.01 1.49 5.42
CA TYR A 101 -22.87 0.61 6.58
C TYR A 101 -23.05 -0.89 6.25
N THR A 102 -23.78 -1.20 5.17
CA THR A 102 -24.07 -2.58 4.74
C THR A 102 -23.01 -3.09 3.79
N THR A 103 -22.62 -2.30 2.78
CA THR A 103 -21.68 -2.73 1.74
C THR A 103 -20.22 -2.42 2.06
N GLY A 104 -19.95 -1.49 2.98
CA GLY A 104 -18.61 -0.98 3.25
C GLY A 104 -18.08 -0.01 2.18
N GLU A 105 -18.87 0.30 1.15
CA GLU A 105 -18.47 1.19 0.06
C GLU A 105 -18.32 2.64 0.54
N LEU A 106 -17.17 3.24 0.23
CA LEU A 106 -16.90 4.65 0.50
C LEU A 106 -17.46 5.53 -0.63
N ASN A 107 -18.31 6.49 -0.27
CA ASN A 107 -18.71 7.55 -1.16
C ASN A 107 -17.55 8.54 -1.36
N THR A 108 -16.92 8.49 -2.54
CA THR A 108 -15.83 9.41 -2.90
C THR A 108 -16.32 10.74 -3.47
N ALA A 109 -17.62 10.92 -3.75
CA ALA A 109 -18.13 12.09 -4.47
C ALA A 109 -17.90 13.42 -3.74
N TRP A 110 -17.77 13.40 -2.40
CA TRP A 110 -17.45 14.62 -1.65
C TRP A 110 -16.00 15.09 -1.85
N GLY A 111 -15.04 14.18 -2.04
CA GLY A 111 -13.64 14.51 -2.33
C GLY A 111 -13.32 14.57 -3.83
N PHE A 112 -14.01 13.75 -4.61
CA PHE A 112 -13.84 13.56 -6.04
C PHE A 112 -15.21 13.56 -6.73
N PRO A 113 -15.89 14.73 -6.86
CA PRO A 113 -17.14 14.82 -7.62
C PRO A 113 -16.99 14.32 -9.06
N GLU A 114 -15.81 14.53 -9.64
CA GLU A 114 -15.38 14.01 -10.93
C GLU A 114 -13.95 13.49 -10.81
N TRP A 115 -13.68 12.31 -11.35
CA TRP A 115 -12.32 11.76 -11.44
C TRP A 115 -11.66 12.20 -12.74
N LYS A 116 -10.57 12.96 -12.62
CA LYS A 116 -9.82 13.53 -13.74
C LYS A 116 -8.53 12.76 -13.97
N ARG A 117 -7.98 12.82 -15.19
CA ARG A 117 -6.66 12.24 -15.51
C ARG A 117 -5.51 12.76 -14.64
N SER A 118 -5.66 13.95 -14.07
CA SER A 118 -4.69 14.53 -13.14
C SER A 118 -4.78 13.93 -11.73
N ASN A 119 -5.89 13.27 -11.39
CA ASN A 119 -6.04 12.59 -10.11
C ASN A 119 -5.17 11.34 -10.05
N ARG A 120 -4.63 11.08 -8.86
CA ARG A 120 -3.71 9.97 -8.60
C ARG A 120 -4.23 9.15 -7.43
N ILE A 121 -3.93 7.86 -7.42
CA ILE A 121 -4.36 6.96 -6.34
C ILE A 121 -3.86 7.43 -4.97
N TRP A 122 -2.67 8.05 -4.87
CA TRP A 122 -2.20 8.59 -3.59
C TRP A 122 -3.11 9.70 -3.04
N GLN A 123 -3.79 10.47 -3.88
CA GLN A 123 -4.77 11.47 -3.44
C GLN A 123 -6.01 10.78 -2.87
N LEU A 124 -6.44 9.67 -3.48
CA LEU A 124 -7.52 8.85 -2.95
C LEU A 124 -7.14 8.23 -1.60
N VAL A 125 -5.91 7.73 -1.44
CA VAL A 125 -5.41 7.22 -0.15
C VAL A 125 -5.38 8.34 0.91
N GLN A 126 -4.92 9.54 0.55
CA GLN A 126 -4.98 10.69 1.47
C GLN A 126 -6.42 11.06 1.85
N TYR A 127 -7.35 10.98 0.90
CA TYR A 127 -8.76 11.21 1.17
C TYR A 127 -9.32 10.17 2.14
N ILE A 128 -9.01 8.88 1.95
CA ILE A 128 -9.38 7.81 2.88
C ILE A 128 -8.86 8.12 4.30
N SER A 129 -7.63 8.61 4.45
CA SER A 129 -7.15 9.02 5.78
C SER A 129 -7.88 10.26 6.32
N LYS A 130 -8.19 11.22 5.45
CA LYS A 130 -8.80 12.51 5.82
C LYS A 130 -10.19 12.34 6.42
N ILE A 131 -11.04 11.47 5.88
CA ILE A 131 -12.43 11.32 6.36
C ILE A 131 -12.49 10.93 7.84
N PHE A 132 -11.53 10.14 8.33
CA PHE A 132 -11.46 9.73 9.74
C PHE A 132 -10.93 10.82 10.68
N THR A 133 -10.20 11.81 10.14
CA THR A 133 -9.63 12.90 10.94
C THR A 133 -10.46 14.18 10.91
N LYS A 134 -11.24 14.40 9.85
CA LYS A 134 -12.03 15.61 9.63
C LYS A 134 -13.45 15.24 9.22
N LEU A 135 -14.32 15.12 10.21
CA LEU A 135 -15.75 14.99 10.02
C LEU A 135 -16.36 16.36 9.68
N ASP A 136 -17.26 16.39 8.70
CA ASP A 136 -17.94 17.59 8.24
C ASP A 136 -19.41 17.23 7.99
N THR A 137 -20.33 18.01 8.56
CA THR A 137 -21.77 17.76 8.42
C THR A 137 -22.29 18.07 7.02
N LYS A 138 -21.52 18.75 6.18
CA LYS A 138 -21.86 19.05 4.77
C LYS A 138 -21.44 17.95 3.80
N MET A 139 -20.94 16.82 4.32
CA MET A 139 -20.57 15.66 3.51
C MET A 139 -21.80 15.09 2.77
N ILE A 140 -21.59 14.59 1.55
CA ILE A 140 -22.63 13.87 0.80
C ILE A 140 -22.78 12.48 1.43
N SER A 141 -23.65 12.37 2.42
CA SER A 141 -23.83 11.14 3.19
C SER A 141 -24.42 10.01 2.35
N VAL A 142 -23.97 8.79 2.65
CA VAL A 142 -24.58 7.52 2.23
C VAL A 142 -25.01 6.69 3.43
N ASN A 143 -24.90 7.26 4.62
CA ASN A 143 -25.32 6.70 5.90
C ASN A 143 -25.99 7.83 6.70
N ASP A 144 -27.28 8.04 6.45
CA ASP A 144 -28.03 9.15 7.01
C ASP A 144 -28.18 9.05 8.53
N GLU A 145 -28.18 7.84 9.09
CA GLU A 145 -28.16 7.62 10.54
C GLU A 145 -26.87 8.17 11.16
N ALA A 146 -25.72 7.89 10.53
CA ALA A 146 -24.43 8.41 10.96
C ALA A 146 -24.37 9.94 10.85
N LEU A 147 -24.92 10.52 9.79
CA LEU A 147 -24.99 11.98 9.66
C LEU A 147 -25.93 12.60 10.71
N LEU A 148 -27.11 12.01 10.92
CA LEU A 148 -28.08 12.50 11.90
C LEU A 148 -27.48 12.50 13.32
N LEU A 149 -26.83 11.40 13.73
CA LEU A 149 -26.18 11.35 15.04
C LEU A 149 -25.00 12.33 15.12
N LEU A 150 -24.23 12.50 14.04
CA LEU A 150 -23.15 13.49 14.02
C LEU A 150 -23.67 14.93 14.28
N GLU A 151 -24.88 15.25 13.81
CA GLU A 151 -25.51 16.57 13.98
C GLU A 151 -26.26 16.73 15.31
N THR A 152 -26.95 15.68 15.76
CA THR A 152 -27.92 15.78 16.87
C THR A 152 -27.42 15.16 18.17
N ASP A 153 -26.60 14.11 18.11
CA ASP A 153 -26.14 13.34 19.27
C ASP A 153 -24.72 12.79 19.06
N PHE A 154 -23.75 13.67 19.25
CA PHE A 154 -22.35 13.37 19.02
C PHE A 154 -21.79 12.30 19.97
N GLU A 155 -22.35 12.16 21.19
CA GLU A 155 -21.88 11.12 22.11
C GLU A 155 -22.31 9.73 21.64
N ASN A 156 -23.54 9.55 21.20
CA ASN A 156 -23.96 8.29 20.57
C ASN A 156 -23.19 7.99 19.29
N PHE A 157 -22.90 9.00 18.46
CA PHE A 157 -22.04 8.85 17.29
C PHE A 157 -20.65 8.32 17.67
N LYS A 158 -20.06 8.88 18.73
CA LYS A 158 -18.75 8.47 19.26
C LYS A 158 -18.78 7.05 19.83
N GLU A 159 -19.88 6.62 20.45
CA GLU A 159 -20.04 5.23 20.90
C GLU A 159 -20.05 4.25 19.73
N GLN A 160 -20.77 4.56 18.65
CA GLN A 160 -20.74 3.74 17.43
C GLN A 160 -19.36 3.70 16.79
N ALA A 161 -18.65 4.84 16.73
CA ALA A 161 -17.27 4.88 16.23
C ALA A 161 -16.32 4.01 17.07
N LYS A 162 -16.42 4.05 18.41
CA LYS A 162 -15.65 3.19 19.32
C LYS A 162 -15.97 1.71 19.10
N LYS A 163 -17.22 1.36 18.84
CA LYS A 163 -17.61 -0.01 18.50
C LYS A 163 -16.91 -0.48 17.23
N CYS A 164 -16.90 0.35 16.18
CA CYS A 164 -16.15 0.04 14.95
C CYS A 164 -14.65 -0.16 15.21
N VAL A 165 -14.03 0.63 16.09
CA VAL A 165 -12.63 0.44 16.48
C VAL A 165 -12.43 -0.93 17.13
N LYS A 166 -13.28 -1.30 18.10
CA LYS A 166 -13.21 -2.60 18.78
C LYS A 166 -13.38 -3.75 17.79
N ASP A 167 -14.37 -3.67 16.92
CA ASP A 167 -14.67 -4.70 15.91
C ASP A 167 -13.51 -4.83 14.90
N SER A 168 -12.89 -3.70 14.52
CA SER A 168 -11.72 -3.72 13.63
C SER A 168 -10.53 -4.45 14.25
N LEU A 169 -10.35 -4.33 15.58
CA LEU A 169 -9.26 -4.96 16.32
C LEU A 169 -9.49 -6.46 16.53
N SER A 170 -10.74 -6.90 16.68
CA SER A 170 -11.04 -8.32 16.93
C SER A 170 -10.75 -9.23 15.74
N VAL A 171 -10.66 -8.67 14.53
CA VAL A 171 -10.45 -9.44 13.28
C VAL A 171 -9.05 -9.23 12.68
N VAL A 172 -8.15 -8.53 13.38
CA VAL A 172 -6.82 -8.16 12.83
C VAL A 172 -5.99 -9.38 12.45
N TYR A 173 -6.13 -10.48 13.19
CA TYR A 173 -5.37 -11.71 13.00
C TYR A 173 -6.19 -12.82 12.30
N ASP A 174 -7.38 -12.48 11.81
CA ASP A 174 -8.19 -13.44 11.06
C ASP A 174 -7.46 -13.84 9.77
N PRO A 175 -7.63 -15.11 9.33
CA PRO A 175 -7.13 -15.57 8.05
C PRO A 175 -7.54 -14.65 6.90
N PRO A 176 -6.73 -14.56 5.83
CA PRO A 176 -7.05 -13.71 4.70
C PRO A 176 -8.38 -14.11 4.05
N ALA A 177 -9.17 -13.12 3.64
CA ALA A 177 -10.46 -13.35 2.98
C ALA A 177 -10.31 -13.80 1.50
N THR A 178 -9.08 -13.95 1.02
CA THR A 178 -8.74 -14.28 -0.36
C THR A 178 -7.40 -15.00 -0.39
N ASP A 179 -7.20 -15.86 -1.38
CA ASP A 179 -5.94 -16.54 -1.64
C ASP A 179 -4.92 -15.66 -2.41
N ASP A 180 -5.22 -14.37 -2.61
CA ASP A 180 -4.29 -13.45 -3.29
C ASP A 180 -3.03 -13.23 -2.44
N PRO A 181 -1.83 -13.51 -2.98
CA PRO A 181 -0.57 -13.39 -2.24
C PRO A 181 -0.20 -11.95 -1.85
N HIS A 182 -0.85 -10.95 -2.44
CA HIS A 182 -0.64 -9.53 -2.11
C HIS A 182 -1.58 -9.03 -1.01
N TYR A 183 -2.47 -9.88 -0.49
CA TYR A 183 -3.33 -9.52 0.62
C TYR A 183 -2.52 -9.29 1.90
N ILE A 184 -2.82 -8.20 2.62
CA ILE A 184 -2.08 -7.80 3.82
C ILE A 184 -2.61 -8.60 5.01
N THR A 185 -1.76 -9.45 5.60
CA THR A 185 -2.05 -10.20 6.82
C THR A 185 -1.21 -9.69 7.99
N PHE A 186 -1.70 -9.95 9.21
CA PHE A 186 -0.98 -9.64 10.44
C PHE A 186 -0.88 -10.91 11.29
N SER A 187 0.23 -11.05 11.98
CA SER A 187 0.43 -12.07 13.02
C SER A 187 0.57 -11.39 14.39
N PRO A 188 0.18 -12.08 15.48
CA PRO A 188 0.52 -11.65 16.82
C PRO A 188 2.03 -11.45 16.97
N TYR A 189 2.41 -10.51 17.83
CA TYR A 189 3.82 -10.26 18.11
C TYR A 189 4.46 -11.46 18.80
N ASP A 190 5.47 -12.02 18.14
CA ASP A 190 6.39 -13.02 18.67
C ASP A 190 7.76 -12.36 18.95
N SER A 191 8.22 -12.38 20.21
CA SER A 191 9.50 -11.79 20.57
C SER A 191 10.68 -12.45 19.88
N GLU A 192 10.67 -13.78 19.71
CA GLU A 192 11.80 -14.52 19.13
C GLU A 192 11.99 -14.17 17.65
N LEU A 193 10.87 -14.02 16.92
CA LEU A 193 10.90 -13.68 15.50
C LEU A 193 11.08 -12.17 15.25
N HIS A 194 10.44 -11.31 16.03
CA HIS A 194 10.37 -9.88 15.73
C HIS A 194 11.42 -9.04 16.45
N ASP A 195 11.88 -9.40 17.65
CA ASP A 195 12.89 -8.61 18.38
C ASP A 195 14.19 -8.42 17.59
N PRO A 196 14.75 -9.44 16.90
CA PRO A 196 15.98 -9.26 16.11
C PRO A 196 15.82 -8.20 15.02
N VAL A 197 14.72 -8.26 14.26
CA VAL A 197 14.41 -7.29 13.19
C VAL A 197 14.15 -5.90 13.77
N LYS A 198 13.41 -5.83 14.88
CA LYS A 198 13.13 -4.57 15.59
C LYS A 198 14.43 -3.90 16.03
N GLN A 199 15.35 -4.65 16.63
CA GLN A 199 16.65 -4.14 17.05
C GLN A 199 17.45 -3.63 15.86
N GLU A 200 17.44 -4.33 14.72
CA GLU A 200 18.11 -3.90 13.50
C GLU A 200 17.55 -2.59 12.94
N ILE A 201 16.22 -2.40 12.93
CA ILE A 201 15.56 -1.15 12.51
C ILE A 201 16.00 0.04 13.38
N TYR A 202 16.21 -0.18 14.67
CA TYR A 202 16.64 0.87 15.61
C TYR A 202 18.15 1.12 15.60
N LYS A 203 18.97 0.29 14.94
CA LYS A 203 20.39 0.59 14.79
C LYS A 203 20.54 1.83 13.91
N PRO A 204 21.27 2.87 14.38
CA PRO A 204 21.62 3.98 13.51
C PRO A 204 22.45 3.43 12.34
N LYS A 205 22.05 3.77 11.11
CA LYS A 205 22.87 3.44 9.94
C LYS A 205 24.17 4.22 10.05
N ASP A 206 25.29 3.52 9.93
CA ASP A 206 26.61 4.13 9.96
C ASP A 206 26.75 5.03 8.71
N ASP A 207 27.11 6.31 8.88
CA ASP A 207 27.17 7.30 7.79
C ASP A 207 28.15 6.90 6.65
N ASN A 208 29.02 5.92 6.92
CA ASN A 208 29.96 5.35 5.96
C ASN A 208 29.30 4.44 4.88
N GLU A 209 28.02 4.08 5.02
CA GLU A 209 27.27 3.30 4.03
C GLU A 209 26.55 4.15 2.97
N ASN A 210 26.70 5.48 2.99
CA ASN A 210 26.36 6.35 1.84
C ASN A 210 27.32 6.17 0.65
N LYS A 211 27.74 4.93 0.36
CA LYS A 211 28.24 4.59 -0.97
C LYS A 211 27.03 4.60 -1.91
N PRO A 212 27.02 5.44 -2.96
CA PRO A 212 25.92 5.48 -3.91
C PRO A 212 25.83 4.12 -4.62
N THR A 213 24.96 3.25 -4.14
CA THR A 213 24.65 1.95 -4.75
C THR A 213 23.53 2.06 -5.80
N GLY A 214 23.00 3.27 -6.02
CA GLY A 214 22.00 3.57 -7.04
C GLY A 214 22.54 4.41 -8.18
N TYR A 215 21.95 4.26 -9.37
CA TYR A 215 22.23 5.08 -10.56
C TYR A 215 21.77 6.55 -10.44
N SER A 216 21.28 6.96 -9.27
CA SER A 216 20.89 8.34 -8.98
C SER A 216 22.07 9.08 -8.36
N TRP A 217 22.92 9.66 -9.21
CA TRP A 217 24.09 10.41 -8.76
C TRP A 217 23.68 11.82 -8.35
N VAL A 218 23.76 12.16 -7.07
CA VAL A 218 23.80 13.55 -6.61
C VAL A 218 25.00 13.65 -5.70
N GLN A 219 25.95 14.53 -6.04
CA GLN A 219 27.11 14.75 -5.19
C GLN A 219 26.68 15.27 -3.82
N PRO A 220 27.32 14.82 -2.73
CA PRO A 220 27.12 15.40 -1.41
C PRO A 220 27.29 16.93 -1.47
N GLY A 221 26.27 17.67 -1.06
CA GLY A 221 26.24 19.14 -1.10
C GLY A 221 25.74 19.77 -2.42
N SER A 222 25.44 18.97 -3.45
CA SER A 222 24.82 19.44 -4.70
C SER A 222 23.29 19.44 -4.59
N LEU A 223 22.66 20.53 -5.03
CA LEU A 223 21.21 20.58 -5.26
C LEU A 223 20.84 20.16 -6.70
N GLN A 224 21.84 19.82 -7.52
CA GLN A 224 21.66 19.48 -8.93
C GLN A 224 21.54 17.96 -9.11
N PRO A 225 20.43 17.46 -9.67
CA PRO A 225 20.29 16.04 -10.04
C PRO A 225 21.36 15.64 -11.07
N PHE A 226 21.96 14.45 -10.91
CA PHE A 226 22.98 13.88 -11.82
C PHE A 226 24.34 14.59 -11.84
N SER A 227 24.73 15.29 -10.77
CA SER A 227 26.05 15.92 -10.73
C SER A 227 27.18 14.87 -10.80
N LYS A 228 28.09 15.06 -11.77
CA LYS A 228 29.25 14.19 -12.01
C LYS A 228 30.53 14.84 -11.47
N PRO A 229 31.49 14.07 -10.94
CA PRO A 229 32.84 14.58 -10.69
C PRO A 229 33.45 14.99 -12.03
N GLU A 230 34.06 16.17 -12.10
CA GLU A 230 34.88 16.53 -13.25
C GLU A 230 36.01 15.50 -13.37
N ALA A 231 36.07 14.82 -14.52
CA ALA A 231 37.14 13.90 -14.82
C ALA A 231 38.44 14.69 -14.97
N ARG A 232 39.45 14.36 -14.15
CA ARG A 232 40.83 14.81 -14.36
C ARG A 232 41.46 14.06 -15.54
#